data_AF-A0A242KLS5-F1
#
_entry.id   AF-A0A242KLS5-F1
#
_cell.length_a   1.000
_cell.length_b   1.000
_cell.length_c   1.000
_cell.angle_alpha   90.00
_cell.angle_beta   90.00
_cell.angle_gamma   90.00
#
_symmetry.space_group_name_H-M   'P 1'
#
loop_
_entity.id
_entity.type
_entity.pdbx_description
1 polymer ?
#
loop_
_entity_poly.entity_id
_entity_poly.type
_entity_poly.pdbx_seq_one_letter_code
_entity_poly.pdbx_strand_id
1 'polypeptide(L)'
;MNVTQKEQFKGEQGQELLGAKLQLLNSEIIAAQGEKIPELQSKGSELEPGNKKILINARGDEGKGTFIYRFGNAETARESIALVVPKGSNPQNINYSTTLTWELSSVPDN
;
A
#
# COMPACT_ATOMS: atom_id res chain seq x y z
N MET A 1 2.21 -2.94 10.29
CA MET A 1 2.40 -3.38 8.88
C MET A 1 2.81 -2.20 8.02
N ASN A 2 3.75 -2.43 7.12
CA ASN A 2 4.22 -1.43 6.18
C ASN A 2 4.33 -2.02 4.76
N VAL A 3 4.35 -1.14 3.76
CA VAL A 3 4.53 -1.48 2.35
C VAL A 3 5.63 -0.62 1.75
N THR A 4 6.44 -1.20 0.89
CA THR A 4 7.45 -0.50 0.11
C THR A 4 7.30 -0.88 -1.36
N GLN A 5 7.11 0.11 -2.24
CA GLN A 5 7.34 -0.09 -3.67
C GLN A 5 8.85 -0.09 -3.88
N LYS A 6 9.44 -1.22 -4.28
CA LYS A 6 10.92 -1.35 -4.31
C LYS A 6 11.58 -0.33 -5.23
N GLU A 7 11.06 -0.21 -6.45
CA GLU A 7 11.63 0.62 -7.51
C GLU A 7 10.53 1.25 -8.36
N GLN A 8 10.91 2.18 -9.24
CA GLN A 8 10.00 2.72 -10.24
C GLN A 8 9.47 1.60 -11.16
N PHE A 9 8.29 1.81 -11.75
CA PHE A 9 7.75 0.97 -12.82
C PHE A 9 8.75 0.89 -13.98
N LYS A 10 9.17 -0.34 -14.31
CA LYS A 10 10.19 -0.63 -15.32
C LYS A 10 9.63 -1.53 -16.42
N GLY A 11 9.99 -1.23 -17.67
CA GLY A 11 9.82 -2.10 -18.82
C GLY A 11 10.93 -3.15 -18.90
N GLU A 12 10.78 -4.11 -19.82
CA GLU A 12 11.70 -5.25 -19.96
C GLU A 12 13.16 -4.86 -20.24
N GLN A 13 13.38 -3.71 -20.90
CA GLN A 13 14.72 -3.21 -21.22
C GLN A 13 15.18 -2.11 -20.23
N GLY A 14 14.53 -2.00 -19.07
CA GLY A 14 14.88 -1.04 -18.02
C GLY A 14 14.33 0.37 -18.22
N GLN A 15 13.44 0.59 -19.18
CA GLN A 15 12.78 1.89 -19.35
C GLN A 15 11.90 2.19 -18.13
N GLU A 16 12.06 3.37 -17.53
CA GLU A 16 11.29 3.76 -16.36
C GLU A 16 10.08 4.60 -16.74
N LEU A 17 8.94 4.34 -16.09
CA LEU A 17 7.79 5.24 -16.12
C LEU A 17 8.01 6.35 -15.08
N LEU A 18 8.86 7.30 -15.43
CA LEU A 18 9.40 8.29 -14.51
C LEU A 18 8.30 9.11 -13.81
N GLY A 19 8.42 9.20 -12.48
CA GLY A 19 7.48 9.97 -11.65
C GLY A 19 6.11 9.32 -11.46
N ALA A 20 5.86 8.13 -12.00
CA ALA A 20 4.63 7.41 -11.71
C ALA A 20 4.58 6.99 -10.24
N LYS A 21 3.36 7.06 -9.67
CA LYS A 21 3.10 6.75 -8.27
C LYS A 21 1.87 5.87 -8.14
N LEU A 22 1.95 4.88 -7.25
CA LEU A 22 0.81 4.04 -6.89
C LEU A 22 0.08 4.65 -5.69
N GLN A 23 -1.25 4.78 -5.80
CA GLN A 23 -2.10 5.21 -4.70
C GLN A 23 -2.95 4.04 -4.21
N LEU A 24 -2.86 3.80 -2.90
CA LEU A 24 -3.66 2.85 -2.15
C LEU A 24 -4.76 3.63 -1.42
N LEU A 25 -6.00 3.49 -1.86
CA LEU A 25 -7.15 4.29 -1.40
C LEU A 25 -8.17 3.40 -0.69
N ASN A 26 -9.12 4.04 -0.02
CA ASN A 26 -10.20 3.39 0.73
C ASN A 26 -9.72 2.30 1.69
N SER A 27 -8.55 2.48 2.30
CA SER A 27 -7.99 1.51 3.23
C SER A 27 -8.92 1.33 4.43
N GLU A 28 -9.15 0.09 4.83
CA GLU A 28 -10.01 -0.30 5.94
C GLU A 28 -9.36 -1.45 6.73
N ILE A 29 -9.59 -1.46 8.04
CA ILE A 29 -9.27 -2.59 8.93
C ILE A 29 -10.58 -3.08 9.51
N ILE A 30 -10.82 -4.39 9.40
CA ILE A 30 -12.01 -5.06 9.93
C ILE A 30 -11.55 -6.21 10.79
N ALA A 31 -12.18 -6.41 11.95
CA ALA A 31 -11.92 -7.54 12.81
C ALA A 31 -13.23 -8.24 13.20
N ALA A 32 -13.09 -9.43 13.78
CA ALA A 32 -14.20 -10.11 14.43
C ALA A 32 -14.73 -9.26 15.61
N GLN A 33 -16.02 -9.41 15.94
CA GLN A 33 -16.62 -8.67 17.05
C GLN A 33 -15.84 -8.88 18.36
N GLY A 34 -15.51 -7.77 19.04
CA GLY A 34 -14.85 -7.79 20.34
C GLY A 34 -13.33 -7.69 20.32
N GLU A 35 -12.69 -7.71 19.14
CA GLU A 35 -11.24 -7.50 19.02
C GLU A 35 -10.88 -6.01 18.98
N LYS A 36 -9.75 -5.65 19.61
CA LYS A 36 -9.18 -4.30 19.50
C LYS A 36 -8.40 -4.17 18.20
N ILE A 37 -8.98 -3.44 17.24
CA ILE A 37 -8.35 -3.21 15.94
C ILE A 37 -7.13 -2.30 16.06
N PRO A 38 -6.04 -2.58 15.32
CA PRO A 38 -4.90 -1.67 15.27
C PRO A 38 -5.23 -0.38 14.53
N GLU A 39 -4.49 0.68 14.83
CA GLU A 39 -4.69 1.99 14.22
C GLU A 39 -4.30 1.98 12.74
N LEU A 40 -5.28 2.27 11.88
CA LEU A 40 -5.06 2.58 10.47
C LEU A 40 -4.45 3.99 10.35
N GLN A 41 -3.24 4.10 9.80
CA GLN A 41 -2.54 5.38 9.72
C GLN A 41 -3.18 6.35 8.72
N SER A 42 -3.78 5.84 7.65
CA SER A 42 -4.53 6.63 6.67
C SER A 42 -5.46 5.76 5.85
N LYS A 43 -6.61 6.33 5.43
CA LYS A 43 -7.49 5.71 4.40
C LYS A 43 -6.91 5.80 2.99
N GLY A 44 -5.95 6.69 2.75
CA GLY A 44 -5.29 6.90 1.47
C GLY A 44 -3.79 7.08 1.62
N SER A 45 -2.99 6.35 0.83
CA SER A 45 -1.54 6.44 0.82
C SER A 45 -1.00 6.44 -0.59
N GLU A 46 -0.13 7.39 -0.88
CA GLU A 46 0.71 7.36 -2.07
C GLU A 46 2.03 6.66 -1.74
N LEU A 47 2.46 5.76 -2.63
CA LEU A 47 3.73 5.05 -2.52
C LEU A 47 4.79 5.79 -3.35
N GLU A 48 5.87 6.16 -2.68
CA GLU A 48 7.07 6.65 -3.33
C GLU A 48 8.06 5.50 -3.48
N PRO A 49 8.56 5.22 -4.70
CA PRO A 49 9.55 4.15 -4.90
C PRO A 49 10.73 4.25 -3.92
N GLY A 50 11.15 3.12 -3.38
CA GLY A 50 12.23 2.99 -2.38
C GLY A 50 11.83 3.39 -0.96
N ASN A 51 10.69 4.06 -0.75
CA ASN A 51 10.28 4.55 0.56
C ASN A 51 9.29 3.60 1.24
N LYS A 52 9.56 3.31 2.51
CA LYS A 52 8.68 2.52 3.37
C LYS A 52 7.49 3.37 3.83
N LYS A 53 6.27 2.90 3.57
CA LYS A 53 5.03 3.50 4.04
C LYS A 53 4.42 2.65 5.15
N ILE A 54 4.26 3.23 6.34
CA ILE A 54 3.54 2.59 7.45
C ILE A 54 2.04 2.72 7.19
N LEU A 55 1.33 1.60 7.17
CA LEU A 55 -0.12 1.55 6.91
C LEU A 55 -0.91 1.27 8.19
N ILE A 56 -0.40 0.37 9.01
CA ILE A 56 -1.05 -0.06 10.26
C ILE A 56 -0.01 -0.01 11.36
N ASN A 57 -0.38 0.61 12.48
CA ASN A 57 0.39 0.60 13.71
C ASN A 57 -0.47 0.02 14.83
N ALA A 58 -0.03 -1.05 15.47
CA ALA A 58 -0.71 -1.64 16.61
C ALA A 58 -0.04 -1.14 17.88
N ARG A 59 -0.83 -0.73 18.88
CA ARG A 59 -0.33 -0.30 20.20
C ARG A 59 -0.89 -1.17 21.32
N GLY A 60 -0.05 -1.50 22.30
CA GLY A 60 -0.45 -2.24 23.49
C GLY A 60 -1.12 -3.57 23.16
N ASP A 61 -2.43 -3.68 23.45
CA ASP A 61 -3.20 -4.90 23.19
C ASP A 61 -4.00 -4.92 21.88
N GLU A 62 -3.80 -3.93 21.00
CA GLU A 62 -4.35 -3.93 19.64
C GLU A 62 -3.71 -4.99 18.74
N GLY A 63 -4.45 -5.42 17.71
CA GLY A 63 -3.95 -6.38 16.72
C GLY A 63 -3.83 -7.81 17.24
N LYS A 64 -4.38 -8.08 18.44
CA LYS A 64 -4.63 -9.44 18.92
C LYS A 64 -5.83 -10.02 18.18
N GLY A 65 -5.67 -11.22 17.63
CA GLY A 65 -6.73 -11.90 16.88
C GLY A 65 -6.60 -11.75 15.37
N THR A 66 -7.70 -11.98 14.64
CA THR A 66 -7.69 -11.99 13.17
C THR A 66 -8.36 -10.74 12.60
N PHE A 67 -7.55 -9.91 11.96
CA PHE A 67 -8.03 -8.73 11.26
C PHE A 67 -7.76 -8.83 9.75
N ILE A 68 -8.62 -8.18 8.97
CA ILE A 68 -8.51 -8.02 7.53
C ILE A 68 -8.15 -6.57 7.25
N TYR A 69 -7.00 -6.35 6.62
CA TYR A 69 -6.69 -5.09 5.98
C TYR A 69 -7.06 -5.17 4.50
N ARG A 70 -7.86 -4.22 4.02
CA ARG A 70 -8.33 -4.19 2.63
C ARG A 70 -8.35 -2.78 2.05
N PHE A 71 -8.38 -2.72 0.72
CA PHE A 71 -8.57 -1.48 -0.05
C PHE A 71 -9.99 -1.47 -0.62
N GLY A 72 -10.86 -0.70 0.04
CA GLY A 72 -12.26 -0.56 -0.31
C GLY A 72 -13.10 -1.80 -0.01
N ASN A 73 -14.28 -1.80 -0.60
CA ASN A 73 -15.29 -2.84 -0.49
C ASN A 73 -15.94 -3.08 -1.88
N ALA A 74 -17.02 -3.86 -1.95
CA ALA A 74 -17.68 -4.17 -3.22
C ALA A 74 -18.09 -2.92 -4.04
N GLU A 75 -18.37 -1.80 -3.38
CA GLU A 75 -18.79 -0.54 -4.03
C GLU A 75 -17.58 0.31 -4.46
N THR A 76 -16.51 0.31 -3.66
CA THR A 76 -15.36 1.21 -3.83
C THR A 76 -14.11 0.55 -4.42
N ALA A 77 -14.08 -0.78 -4.58
CA ALA A 77 -12.91 -1.53 -5.04
C ALA A 77 -12.33 -1.00 -6.36
N ARG A 78 -13.19 -0.59 -7.30
CA ARG A 78 -12.80 -0.04 -8.61
C ARG A 78 -11.98 1.26 -8.54
N GLU A 79 -12.04 1.98 -7.42
CA GLU A 79 -11.33 3.25 -7.18
C GLU A 79 -10.28 3.12 -6.07
N SER A 80 -9.99 1.91 -5.61
CA SER A 80 -9.16 1.70 -4.42
C SER A 80 -7.68 1.54 -4.72
N ILE A 81 -7.31 1.29 -5.98
CA ILE A 81 -5.92 1.27 -6.46
C ILE A 81 -5.84 2.15 -7.70
N ALA A 82 -4.98 3.17 -7.67
CA ALA A 82 -4.80 4.07 -8.80
C ALA A 82 -3.32 4.23 -9.15
N LEU A 83 -3.01 4.28 -10.44
CA LEU A 83 -1.70 4.65 -10.96
C LEU A 83 -1.76 6.09 -11.47
N VAL A 84 -0.98 6.98 -10.88
CA VAL A 84 -0.84 8.36 -11.34
C VAL A 84 0.39 8.45 -12.21
N VAL A 85 0.21 8.83 -13.48
CA VAL A 85 1.29 9.03 -14.45
C VAL A 85 1.36 10.52 -14.79
N PRO A 86 2.39 11.26 -14.34
CA PRO A 86 2.48 12.69 -14.65
C PRO A 86 2.70 12.92 -16.15
N LYS A 87 2.27 14.08 -16.65
CA LYS A 87 2.40 14.48 -18.06
C LYS A 87 3.86 14.42 -18.58
N GLY A 88 4.83 14.58 -17.69
CA GLY A 88 6.26 14.52 -18.01
C GLY A 88 6.86 13.10 -18.13
N SER A 89 6.08 12.04 -17.92
CA SER A 89 6.60 10.66 -17.89
C SER A 89 7.05 10.12 -19.25
N ASN A 90 6.57 10.72 -20.36
CA ASN A 90 6.82 10.28 -21.75
C ASN A 90 6.80 8.74 -21.94
N PRO A 91 5.67 8.07 -21.62
CA PRO A 91 5.58 6.61 -21.65
C PRO A 91 5.77 6.05 -23.06
N GLN A 92 6.53 4.97 -23.17
CA GLN A 92 6.59 4.12 -24.35
C GLN A 92 5.43 3.13 -24.37
N ASN A 93 5.01 2.68 -25.57
CA ASN A 93 3.97 1.66 -25.76
C ASN A 93 4.49 0.25 -25.44
N ILE A 94 4.75 -0.01 -24.16
CA ILE A 94 5.26 -1.27 -23.61
C ILE A 94 4.60 -1.55 -22.26
N ASN A 95 4.82 -2.75 -21.73
CA ASN A 95 4.42 -3.10 -20.37
C ASN A 95 5.44 -2.57 -19.35
N TYR A 96 4.95 -2.07 -18.21
CA TYR A 96 5.77 -1.70 -17.07
C TYR A 96 5.33 -2.49 -15.84
N SER A 97 6.28 -2.82 -14.96
CA SER A 97 6.02 -3.54 -13.72
C SER A 97 6.86 -2.99 -12.56
N THR A 98 6.40 -3.21 -11.34
CA THR A 98 7.16 -2.95 -10.11
C THR A 98 6.81 -4.03 -9.08
N THR A 99 7.60 -4.11 -8.01
CA THR A 99 7.37 -5.04 -6.90
C THR A 99 7.02 -4.26 -5.64
N LEU A 100 5.92 -4.65 -5.00
CA LEU A 100 5.57 -4.22 -3.64
C LEU A 100 6.07 -5.25 -2.63
N THR A 101 6.75 -4.79 -1.59
CA THR A 101 7.13 -5.62 -0.44
C THR A 101 6.29 -5.23 0.75
N TRP A 102 5.63 -6.22 1.35
CA TRP A 102 4.82 -6.05 2.55
C TRP A 102 5.57 -6.64 3.73
N GLU A 103 5.72 -5.86 4.79
CA GLU A 103 6.38 -6.32 6.02
C GLU A 103 5.39 -6.18 7.18
N LEU A 104 5.17 -7.31 7.86
CA LEU A 104 4.46 -7.35 9.14
C LEU A 104 5.51 -7.49 10.24
N SER A 105 5.77 -6.39 10.95
CA SER A 105 6.61 -6.40 12.14
C SER A 105 5.74 -6.53 13.39
N SER A 106 6.09 -7.45 14.27
CA SER A 106 5.65 -7.48 15.66
C SER A 106 6.90 -7.28 16.51
N VAL A 107 6.96 -6.19 17.26
CA VAL A 107 7.98 -6.00 18.29
C VAL A 107 7.28 -6.32 19.60
N PRO A 108 7.60 -7.43 20.29
CA PRO A 108 7.08 -7.64 21.62
C PRO A 108 7.59 -6.53 22.53
N ASP A 109 6.69 -5.94 23.34
CA ASP A 109 7.08 -5.02 24.40
C ASP A 109 8.01 -5.78 25.37
N ASN A 110 9.21 -5.24 25.62
CA ASN A 110 10.17 -5.78 26.60
C ASN A 110 9.75 -5.47 28.04
#